data_AF-A0A941NJ04-F1
#
_entry.id   AF-A0A941NJ04-F1
#
_cell.length_a   1.000
_cell.length_b   1.000
_cell.length_c   1.000
_cell.angle_alpha   90.00
_cell.angle_beta   90.00
_cell.angle_gamma   90.00
#
_symmetry.space_group_name_H-M   'P 1'
#
loop_
_entity.id
_entity.type
_entity.pdbx_description
1 polymer ?
#
loop_
_entity_poly.entity_id
_entity_poly.type
_entity_poly.pdbx_seq_one_letter_code
_entity_poly.pdbx_strand_id
1 'polypeptide(L)'
;MKKFAIGILVAGCLSSGALAQGASPDAAAGKSLWEGSQTQCRSCHGRLGEGAFGPPLSGRILSAAEFRQAVRKPWGIMPAFTQDQVSDADLANFAAYFASLPKVAEPGPWRFPVPDGGRPGQRVAISLGCAQCHGATFDVARGIFGGTALGFAQFKDLVYDHTVAMPKLGIAEGNTPGQRLHMGNYDPLRISEQQLREIYDWTKNDLGFRPFMEARLTSGSAATYTLKVENSGFKQKGPSADDVTVNIVLPAGVRVVRASGEGYKGVRSDPAAKADVAEWKLAKIAPTEERVFEVTLSAPVEPGGLKGTLSWAKPAPKTGAKLDVMNFVLRAPG
;
A
#
# COMPACT_ATOMS: atom_id res chain seq x y z
N MET A 1 -73.47 34.16 -31.79
CA MET A 1 -72.82 34.26 -30.47
C MET A 1 -72.83 32.90 -29.78
N LYS A 2 -71.68 32.22 -29.68
CA LYS A 2 -71.16 31.52 -28.48
C LYS A 2 -69.96 30.68 -28.93
N LYS A 3 -68.83 30.98 -28.29
CA LYS A 3 -67.47 30.58 -28.61
C LYS A 3 -67.23 29.15 -28.13
N PHE A 4 -66.71 28.27 -28.97
CA PHE A 4 -66.11 27.00 -28.52
C PHE A 4 -64.64 27.24 -28.22
N ALA A 5 -64.27 27.13 -26.95
CA ALA A 5 -62.90 27.27 -26.47
C ALA A 5 -62.10 26.00 -26.76
N ILE A 6 -60.96 26.18 -27.42
CA ILE A 6 -59.92 25.16 -27.61
C ILE A 6 -59.21 24.97 -26.27
N GLY A 7 -59.34 23.79 -25.67
CA GLY A 7 -58.58 23.41 -24.48
C GLY A 7 -57.15 23.03 -24.86
N ILE A 8 -56.19 23.89 -24.52
CA ILE A 8 -54.75 23.58 -24.59
C ILE A 8 -54.40 22.67 -23.42
N LEU A 9 -53.96 21.45 -23.73
CA LEU A 9 -53.43 20.48 -22.77
C LEU A 9 -51.95 20.83 -22.52
N VAL A 10 -51.67 21.54 -21.42
CA VAL A 10 -50.31 21.79 -20.94
C VAL A 10 -49.81 20.54 -20.24
N ALA A 11 -49.03 19.72 -20.95
CA ALA A 11 -48.25 18.64 -20.36
C ALA A 11 -47.12 19.27 -19.53
N GLY A 12 -47.33 19.40 -18.22
CA GLY A 12 -46.29 19.79 -17.28
C GLY A 12 -45.25 18.67 -17.15
N CYS A 13 -44.10 18.85 -17.82
CA CYS A 13 -42.89 18.11 -17.50
C CYS A 13 -42.41 18.52 -16.10
N LEU A 14 -42.88 17.79 -15.08
CA LEU A 14 -42.26 17.80 -13.76
C LEU A 14 -40.92 17.06 -13.88
N SER A 15 -39.87 17.82 -14.21
CA SER A 15 -38.50 17.38 -14.00
C SER A 15 -38.28 17.28 -12.49
N SER A 16 -38.50 16.09 -11.94
CA SER A 16 -38.02 15.72 -10.61
C SER A 16 -36.50 15.80 -10.62
N GLY A 17 -35.97 16.95 -10.23
CA GLY A 17 -34.62 17.05 -9.73
C GLY A 17 -34.55 16.18 -8.48
N ALA A 18 -34.11 14.94 -8.65
CA ALA A 18 -33.66 14.10 -7.55
C ALA A 18 -32.42 14.78 -6.96
N LEU A 19 -32.64 15.68 -6.00
CA LEU A 19 -31.64 16.05 -5.02
C LEU A 19 -31.14 14.74 -4.42
N ALA A 20 -29.82 14.51 -4.50
CA ALA A 20 -29.16 13.41 -3.82
C ALA A 20 -29.46 13.47 -2.32
N GLN A 21 -30.51 12.78 -1.90
CA GLN A 21 -30.78 12.49 -0.50
C GLN A 21 -29.66 11.58 -0.05
N GLY A 22 -28.86 12.05 0.92
CA GLY A 22 -27.72 11.33 1.46
C GLY A 22 -28.10 9.90 1.79
N ALA A 23 -27.48 8.95 1.09
CA ALA A 23 -27.68 7.54 1.36
C ALA A 23 -27.38 7.26 2.84
N SER A 24 -28.24 6.47 3.48
CA SER A 24 -27.98 5.97 4.83
C SER A 24 -26.63 5.27 4.86
N PRO A 25 -25.85 5.38 5.94
CA PRO A 25 -24.59 4.65 6.09
C PRO A 25 -24.77 3.16 5.81
N ASP A 26 -23.87 2.59 5.01
CA ASP A 26 -23.88 1.19 4.58
C ASP A 26 -22.68 0.44 5.17
N ALA A 27 -22.97 -0.50 6.09
CA ALA A 27 -21.97 -1.34 6.74
C ALA A 27 -21.26 -2.29 5.76
N ALA A 28 -21.92 -2.74 4.70
CA ALA A 28 -21.30 -3.63 3.70
C ALA A 28 -20.30 -2.84 2.83
N ALA A 29 -20.64 -1.61 2.44
CA ALA A 29 -19.71 -0.70 1.78
C ALA A 29 -18.50 -0.38 2.68
N GLY A 30 -18.72 -0.14 3.98
CA GLY A 30 -17.66 0.09 4.96
C GLY A 30 -16.73 -1.11 5.11
N LYS A 31 -17.29 -2.32 5.16
CA LYS A 31 -16.51 -3.57 5.16
C LYS A 31 -15.64 -3.71 3.92
N SER A 32 -16.23 -3.50 2.73
CA SER A 32 -15.51 -3.60 1.45
C SER A 32 -14.32 -2.63 1.39
N LEU A 33 -14.52 -1.38 1.82
CA LEU A 33 -13.45 -0.38 1.89
C LEU A 33 -12.36 -0.75 2.90
N TRP A 34 -12.72 -1.38 4.02
CA TRP A 34 -11.77 -1.82 5.06
C TRP A 34 -10.90 -2.99 4.60
N GLU A 35 -11.50 -3.94 3.88
CA GLU A 35 -10.83 -5.13 3.37
C GLU A 35 -10.04 -4.84 2.08
N GLY A 36 -10.44 -3.80 1.33
CA GLY A 36 -9.83 -3.38 0.09
C GLY A 36 -8.45 -2.73 0.23
N SER A 37 -7.91 -2.29 -0.91
CA SER A 37 -6.60 -1.65 -1.01
C SER A 37 -6.66 -0.12 -1.09
N GLN A 38 -7.85 0.47 -0.94
CA GLN A 38 -8.04 1.93 -1.06
C GLN A 38 -7.59 2.68 0.20
N THR A 39 -7.42 1.96 1.32
CA THR A 39 -6.93 2.51 2.58
C THR A 39 -5.93 1.54 3.22
N GLN A 40 -5.12 2.04 4.15
CA GLN A 40 -4.18 1.23 4.93
C GLN A 40 -4.48 1.27 6.44
N CYS A 41 -5.66 1.73 6.84
CA CYS A 41 -6.07 1.90 8.24
C CYS A 41 -5.92 0.62 9.07
N ARG A 42 -6.25 -0.54 8.46
CA ARG A 42 -6.11 -1.87 9.06
C ARG A 42 -4.68 -2.23 9.50
N SER A 43 -3.66 -1.57 8.93
CA SER A 43 -2.25 -1.81 9.32
C SER A 43 -1.99 -1.40 10.78
N CYS A 44 -2.72 -0.40 11.28
CA CYS A 44 -2.66 0.03 12.68
C CYS A 44 -3.81 -0.52 13.51
N HIS A 45 -5.02 -0.59 12.94
CA HIS A 45 -6.26 -0.91 13.66
C HIS A 45 -6.69 -2.38 13.57
N GLY A 46 -5.90 -3.27 12.98
CA GLY A 46 -6.21 -4.70 12.88
C GLY A 46 -7.10 -5.05 11.67
N ARG A 47 -7.13 -6.34 11.32
CA ARG A 47 -7.81 -6.81 10.11
C ARG A 47 -9.33 -6.68 10.21
N LEU A 48 -9.87 -6.87 11.40
CA LEU A 48 -11.28 -6.79 11.77
C LEU A 48 -11.60 -5.51 12.56
N GLY A 49 -10.67 -4.54 12.62
CA GLY A 49 -10.83 -3.37 13.49
C GLY A 49 -10.65 -3.69 14.97
N GLU A 50 -10.06 -4.83 15.31
CA GLU A 50 -9.77 -5.27 16.68
C GLU A 50 -8.70 -4.43 17.39
N GLY A 51 -8.13 -3.44 16.71
CA GLY A 51 -7.01 -2.65 17.21
C GLY A 51 -5.69 -3.41 17.04
N ALA A 52 -4.61 -2.71 17.35
CA ALA A 52 -3.30 -3.29 17.58
C ALA A 52 -2.38 -2.17 18.06
N PHE A 53 -1.84 -1.45 17.09
CA PHE A 53 -1.13 -0.21 17.34
C PHE A 53 -2.11 0.95 17.56
N GLY A 54 -3.10 1.06 16.67
CA GLY A 54 -4.24 1.94 16.82
C GLY A 54 -5.28 1.34 17.76
N PRO A 55 -6.16 2.17 18.35
CA PRO A 55 -7.23 1.70 19.23
C PRO A 55 -8.18 0.75 18.48
N PRO A 56 -8.83 -0.20 19.20
CA PRO A 56 -9.86 -1.05 18.60
C PRO A 56 -11.01 -0.18 18.08
N LEU A 57 -11.52 -0.46 16.90
CA LEU A 57 -12.70 0.17 16.30
C LEU A 57 -13.92 -0.76 16.38
N SER A 58 -13.73 -2.08 16.34
CA SER A 58 -14.81 -3.06 16.37
C SER A 58 -15.69 -2.92 17.62
N GLY A 59 -17.01 -2.87 17.43
CA GLY A 59 -17.98 -2.65 18.49
C GLY A 59 -17.97 -1.24 19.09
N ARG A 60 -17.20 -0.29 18.54
CA ARG A 60 -17.33 1.12 18.92
C ARG A 60 -18.52 1.73 18.21
N ILE A 61 -19.40 2.33 19.00
CA ILE A 61 -20.56 3.08 18.51
C ILE A 61 -20.15 4.56 18.47
N LEU A 62 -19.65 5.00 17.32
CA LEU A 62 -19.37 6.41 17.04
C LEU A 62 -20.39 6.91 16.01
N SER A 63 -20.89 8.12 16.18
CA SER A 63 -21.61 8.82 15.12
C SER A 63 -20.68 9.10 13.93
N ALA A 64 -21.25 9.30 12.74
CA ALA A 64 -20.46 9.70 11.57
C ALA A 64 -19.64 10.99 11.82
N ALA A 65 -20.19 11.92 12.60
CA ALA A 65 -19.50 13.16 12.96
C ALA A 65 -18.29 12.92 13.88
N GLU A 66 -18.43 12.05 14.89
CA GLU A 66 -17.33 11.68 15.79
C GLU A 66 -16.25 10.89 15.06
N PHE A 67 -16.64 9.92 14.21
CA PHE A 67 -15.70 9.17 13.39
C PHE A 67 -14.93 10.10 12.43
N ARG A 68 -15.65 11.03 11.79
CA ARG A 68 -15.02 12.06 10.95
C ARG A 68 -14.07 12.94 11.75
N GLN A 69 -14.46 13.41 12.92
CA GLN A 69 -13.57 14.20 13.78
C GLN A 69 -12.29 13.42 14.11
N ALA A 70 -12.40 12.15 14.48
CA ALA A 70 -11.25 11.31 14.77
C ALA A 70 -10.30 11.17 13.56
N VAL A 71 -10.83 11.04 12.34
CA VAL A 71 -10.03 10.88 11.12
C VAL A 71 -9.44 12.19 10.59
N ARG A 72 -10.18 13.30 10.69
CA ARG A 72 -9.75 14.62 10.20
C ARG A 72 -8.85 15.35 11.18
N LYS A 73 -9.08 15.16 12.47
CA LYS A 73 -8.40 15.85 13.57
C LYS A 73 -8.08 14.84 14.68
N PRO A 74 -7.22 13.86 14.37
CA PRO A 74 -6.87 12.80 15.29
C PRO A 74 -6.22 13.32 16.58
N TRP A 75 -6.42 12.58 17.65
CA TRP A 75 -5.62 12.72 18.86
C TRP A 75 -4.46 11.72 18.82
N GLY A 76 -3.33 12.10 19.42
CA GLY A 76 -2.15 11.26 19.46
C GLY A 76 -1.41 11.25 18.11
N ILE A 77 -0.98 10.07 17.67
CA ILE A 77 -0.05 9.89 16.55
C ILE A 77 -0.72 9.39 15.26
N MET A 78 -2.04 9.21 15.25
CA MET A 78 -2.73 8.86 14.00
C MET A 78 -2.59 10.03 13.02
N PRO A 79 -2.21 9.80 11.75
CA PRO A 79 -2.14 10.88 10.77
C PRO A 79 -3.56 11.38 10.42
N ALA A 80 -3.66 12.66 10.07
CA ALA A 80 -4.90 13.28 9.62
C ALA A 80 -5.14 12.99 8.13
N PHE A 81 -6.34 12.52 7.78
CA PHE A 81 -6.70 12.19 6.40
C PHE A 81 -7.63 13.24 5.79
N THR A 82 -7.43 13.57 4.52
CA THR A 82 -8.24 14.58 3.80
C THR A 82 -9.48 13.98 3.14
N GLN A 83 -10.39 14.84 2.68
CA GLN A 83 -11.60 14.44 1.94
C GLN A 83 -11.26 13.62 0.69
N ASP A 84 -10.15 13.93 0.03
CA ASP A 84 -9.70 13.24 -1.19
C ASP A 84 -9.19 11.82 -0.90
N GLN A 85 -8.65 11.59 0.30
CA GLN A 85 -8.17 10.26 0.72
C GLN A 85 -9.31 9.36 1.19
N VAL A 86 -10.29 9.91 1.90
CA VAL A 86 -11.46 9.16 2.39
C VAL A 86 -12.62 10.13 2.46
N SER A 87 -13.71 9.87 1.76
CA SER A 87 -14.86 10.78 1.74
C SER A 87 -15.66 10.72 3.04
N ASP A 88 -16.43 11.77 3.36
CA ASP A 88 -17.35 11.76 4.51
C ASP A 88 -18.40 10.62 4.43
N ALA A 89 -18.81 10.20 3.23
CA ALA A 89 -19.68 9.05 3.04
C ALA A 89 -18.97 7.73 3.39
N ASP A 90 -17.71 7.56 2.96
CA ASP A 90 -16.89 6.40 3.33
C ASP A 90 -16.69 6.33 4.86
N LEU A 91 -16.48 7.48 5.52
CA LEU A 91 -16.36 7.56 6.98
C LEU A 91 -17.66 7.18 7.71
N ALA A 92 -18.81 7.57 7.17
CA ALA A 92 -20.09 7.15 7.70
C ALA A 92 -20.30 5.62 7.55
N ASN A 93 -19.92 5.07 6.39
CA ASN A 93 -19.96 3.62 6.12
C ASN A 93 -19.03 2.84 7.07
N PHE A 94 -17.84 3.37 7.37
CA PHE A 94 -16.95 2.78 8.38
C PHE A 94 -17.58 2.78 9.77
N ALA A 95 -18.18 3.90 10.20
CA ALA A 95 -18.84 3.97 11.50
C ALA A 95 -19.96 2.92 11.63
N ALA A 96 -20.78 2.76 10.59
CA ALA A 96 -21.83 1.74 10.53
C ALA A 96 -21.26 0.31 10.56
N TYR A 97 -20.19 0.06 9.80
CA TYR A 97 -19.51 -1.23 9.78
C TYR A 97 -18.96 -1.60 11.16
N PHE A 98 -18.19 -0.72 11.81
CA PHE A 98 -17.58 -1.02 13.10
C PHE A 98 -18.60 -1.18 14.23
N ALA A 99 -19.70 -0.41 14.19
CA ALA A 99 -20.81 -0.59 15.13
C ALA A 99 -21.50 -1.95 15.00
N SER A 100 -21.42 -2.60 13.82
CA SER A 100 -21.99 -3.94 13.59
C SER A 100 -21.10 -5.09 14.09
N LEU A 101 -19.84 -4.83 14.42
CA LEU A 101 -18.88 -5.84 14.87
C LEU A 101 -18.92 -6.03 16.39
N PRO A 102 -18.55 -7.22 16.90
CA PRO A 102 -18.39 -7.40 18.34
C PRO A 102 -17.23 -6.55 18.89
N LYS A 103 -17.40 -6.06 20.12
CA LYS A 103 -16.32 -5.45 20.88
C LYS A 103 -15.28 -6.51 21.26
N VAL A 104 -14.01 -6.19 21.07
CA VAL A 104 -12.92 -7.03 21.57
C VAL A 104 -12.57 -6.69 23.02
N ALA A 105 -12.14 -7.69 23.78
CA ALA A 105 -11.67 -7.50 25.15
C ALA A 105 -10.31 -6.80 25.19
N GLU A 106 -9.39 -7.25 24.33
CA GLU A 106 -8.02 -6.73 24.23
C GLU A 106 -7.65 -6.48 22.77
N PRO A 107 -6.79 -5.47 22.48
CA PRO A 107 -6.28 -5.25 21.13
C PRO A 107 -5.43 -6.41 20.59
N GLY A 108 -5.37 -6.53 19.27
CA GLY A 108 -4.46 -7.47 18.61
C GLY A 108 -2.98 -7.12 18.79
N PRO A 109 -2.06 -8.05 18.45
CA PRO A 109 -0.63 -7.76 18.46
C PRO A 109 -0.27 -6.75 17.37
N TRP A 110 0.77 -5.94 17.62
CA TRP A 110 1.32 -5.04 16.60
C TRP A 110 1.85 -5.86 15.42
N ARG A 111 1.66 -5.34 14.20
CA ARG A 111 2.14 -5.99 12.98
C ARG A 111 3.66 -6.11 12.98
N PHE A 112 4.33 -5.08 13.49
CA PHE A 112 5.77 -5.11 13.75
C PHE A 112 6.02 -4.73 15.21
N PRO A 113 6.35 -5.71 16.07
CA PRO A 113 6.76 -5.42 17.43
C PRO A 113 8.15 -4.78 17.45
N VAL A 114 8.46 -4.04 18.51
CA VAL A 114 9.81 -3.53 18.73
C VAL A 114 10.73 -4.70 19.02
N PRO A 115 11.79 -4.95 18.22
CA PRO A 115 12.69 -6.06 18.47
C PRO A 115 13.55 -5.83 19.71
N ASP A 116 13.90 -6.92 20.38
CA ASP A 116 14.91 -6.91 21.44
C ASP A 116 16.26 -6.46 20.86
N GLY A 117 16.92 -5.52 21.53
CA GLY A 117 18.13 -4.89 21.00
C GLY A 117 17.91 -4.01 19.76
N GLY A 118 16.65 -3.68 19.41
CA GLY A 118 16.32 -2.77 18.32
C GLY A 118 17.04 -1.44 18.45
N ARG A 119 17.61 -0.96 17.35
CA ARG A 119 18.36 0.30 17.31
C ARG A 119 17.45 1.49 17.63
N PRO A 120 17.97 2.60 18.20
CA PRO A 120 17.14 3.72 18.65
C PRO A 120 16.14 4.22 17.58
N GLY A 121 16.60 4.54 16.37
CA GLY A 121 15.70 4.97 15.29
C GLY A 121 14.70 3.91 14.82
N GLN A 122 15.03 2.62 14.91
CA GLN A 122 14.08 1.54 14.64
C GLN A 122 12.96 1.52 15.69
N ARG A 123 13.33 1.66 16.97
CA ARG A 123 12.38 1.72 18.08
C ARG A 123 11.44 2.91 17.90
N VAL A 124 11.99 4.09 17.60
CA VAL A 124 11.18 5.29 17.33
C VAL A 124 10.25 5.08 16.13
N ALA A 125 10.74 4.54 15.01
CA ALA A 125 9.91 4.27 13.82
C ALA A 125 8.74 3.30 14.10
N ILE A 126 8.96 2.30 14.96
CA ILE A 126 7.93 1.33 15.34
C ILE A 126 6.95 1.94 16.35
N SER A 127 7.46 2.62 17.39
CA SER A 127 6.65 3.22 18.45
C SER A 127 5.82 4.41 17.99
N LEU A 128 6.22 5.10 16.91
CA LEU A 128 5.42 6.13 16.26
C LEU A 128 4.45 5.58 15.20
N GLY A 129 4.44 4.26 14.97
CA GLY A 129 3.51 3.61 14.07
C GLY A 129 3.93 3.59 12.62
N CYS A 130 5.00 4.30 12.25
CA CYS A 130 5.49 4.38 10.87
C CYS A 130 5.81 2.99 10.30
N ALA A 131 6.44 2.13 11.12
CA ALA A 131 6.78 0.77 10.71
C ALA A 131 5.55 -0.12 10.50
N GLN A 132 4.39 0.17 11.09
CA GLN A 132 3.18 -0.64 10.92
C GLN A 132 2.73 -0.67 9.45
N CYS A 133 3.01 0.41 8.70
CA CYS A 133 2.84 0.46 7.25
C CYS A 133 4.15 0.21 6.48
N HIS A 134 5.25 0.86 6.86
CA HIS A 134 6.51 0.84 6.10
C HIS A 134 7.41 -0.38 6.38
N GLY A 135 7.03 -1.25 7.30
CA GLY A 135 7.80 -2.43 7.71
C GLY A 135 8.86 -2.13 8.77
N ALA A 136 9.30 -3.18 9.47
CA ALA A 136 10.33 -3.10 10.51
C ALA A 136 11.71 -2.61 10.02
N THR A 137 11.95 -2.71 8.71
CA THR A 137 13.17 -2.25 8.01
C THR A 137 12.92 -1.05 7.10
N PHE A 138 11.72 -0.44 7.14
CA PHE A 138 11.41 0.78 6.40
C PHE A 138 11.63 0.69 4.88
N ASP A 139 11.37 -0.48 4.29
CA ASP A 139 11.82 -0.86 2.94
C ASP A 139 11.38 0.11 1.84
N VAL A 140 10.08 0.45 1.80
CA VAL A 140 9.54 1.40 0.80
C VAL A 140 10.16 2.78 0.97
N ALA A 141 10.27 3.26 2.21
CA ALA A 141 10.85 4.56 2.51
C ALA A 141 12.35 4.61 2.17
N ARG A 142 13.13 3.56 2.51
CA ARG A 142 14.53 3.41 2.10
C ARG A 142 14.70 3.39 0.59
N GLY A 143 13.77 2.75 -0.12
CA GLY A 143 13.71 2.74 -1.58
C GLY A 143 13.51 4.15 -2.13
N ILE A 144 12.50 4.87 -1.65
CA ILE A 144 12.22 6.25 -2.05
C ILE A 144 13.41 7.16 -1.72
N PHE A 145 13.95 7.12 -0.51
CA PHE A 145 15.09 7.95 -0.10
C PHE A 145 16.34 7.69 -0.94
N GLY A 146 16.64 6.42 -1.21
CA GLY A 146 17.75 6.01 -2.07
C GLY A 146 17.56 6.38 -3.52
N GLY A 147 16.40 6.04 -4.08
CA GLY A 147 16.04 6.26 -5.48
C GLY A 147 15.99 7.73 -5.87
N THR A 148 15.66 8.62 -4.94
CA THR A 148 15.47 10.05 -5.21
C THR A 148 16.49 10.98 -4.53
N ALA A 149 17.42 10.40 -3.74
CA ALA A 149 18.42 11.11 -2.95
C ALA A 149 17.81 12.16 -1.98
N LEU A 150 16.71 11.80 -1.30
CA LEU A 150 16.02 12.71 -0.39
C LEU A 150 16.84 13.00 0.87
N GLY A 151 16.97 14.29 1.17
CA GLY A 151 17.51 14.79 2.42
C GLY A 151 16.48 14.75 3.56
N PHE A 152 16.95 15.07 4.76
CA PHE A 152 16.09 15.13 5.94
C PHE A 152 14.94 16.15 5.80
N ALA A 153 15.19 17.30 5.16
CA ALA A 153 14.16 18.32 4.95
C ALA A 153 12.98 17.77 4.14
N GLN A 154 13.25 17.07 3.05
CA GLN A 154 12.19 16.46 2.26
C GLN A 154 11.53 15.28 2.97
N PHE A 155 12.27 14.51 3.77
CA PHE A 155 11.66 13.49 4.63
C PHE A 155 10.65 14.11 5.61
N LYS A 156 10.99 15.24 6.22
CA LYS A 156 10.09 15.98 7.11
C LYS A 156 8.82 16.43 6.38
N ASP A 157 8.96 16.99 5.18
CA ASP A 157 7.80 17.40 4.37
C ASP A 157 6.92 16.19 3.99
N LEU A 158 7.53 15.04 3.69
CA LEU A 158 6.79 13.80 3.42
C LEU A 158 6.02 13.28 4.63
N VAL A 159 6.42 13.63 5.86
CA VAL A 159 5.72 13.19 7.07
C VAL A 159 4.63 14.17 7.47
N TYR A 160 4.92 15.48 7.47
CA TYR A 160 3.97 16.49 7.92
C TYR A 160 2.98 16.95 6.83
N ASP A 161 3.33 16.80 5.56
CA ASP A 161 2.50 17.23 4.42
C ASP A 161 2.51 16.18 3.29
N HIS A 162 2.35 14.91 3.67
CA HIS A 162 2.40 13.77 2.76
C HIS A 162 1.48 13.92 1.56
N THR A 163 0.26 14.43 1.78
CA THR A 163 -0.75 14.61 0.75
C THR A 163 -0.34 15.54 -0.38
N VAL A 164 0.58 16.47 -0.09
CA VAL A 164 1.12 17.42 -1.06
C VAL A 164 2.51 17.03 -1.53
N ALA A 165 3.34 16.48 -0.64
CA ALA A 165 4.73 16.14 -0.92
C ALA A 165 4.87 14.89 -1.79
N MET A 166 4.07 13.84 -1.57
CA MET A 166 4.18 12.59 -2.35
C MET A 166 3.90 12.76 -3.84
N PRO A 167 2.81 13.42 -4.27
CA PRO A 167 2.54 13.59 -5.70
C PRO A 167 3.69 14.28 -6.44
N LYS A 168 4.41 15.19 -5.76
CA LYS A 168 5.56 15.93 -6.29
C LYS A 168 6.81 15.08 -6.52
N LEU A 169 6.90 13.90 -5.91
CA LEU A 169 8.03 12.99 -6.10
C LEU A 169 8.02 12.29 -7.47
N GLY A 170 6.95 12.40 -8.26
CA GLY A 170 6.88 11.74 -9.57
C GLY A 170 6.91 10.21 -9.51
N ILE A 171 6.68 9.62 -8.33
CA ILE A 171 6.52 8.18 -8.11
C ILE A 171 5.03 7.81 -8.27
N ALA A 172 4.73 6.56 -8.65
CA ALA A 172 3.37 6.16 -9.04
C ALA A 172 2.34 6.13 -7.90
N GLU A 173 2.77 6.04 -6.62
CA GLU A 173 1.84 6.00 -5.47
C GLU A 173 1.10 7.34 -5.31
N GLY A 174 -0.22 7.31 -5.49
CA GLY A 174 -1.07 8.51 -5.49
C GLY A 174 -1.09 9.29 -6.81
N ASN A 175 -0.31 8.88 -7.81
CA ASN A 175 -0.25 9.52 -9.14
C ASN A 175 -0.93 8.69 -10.25
N THR A 176 -1.61 7.59 -9.88
CA THR A 176 -2.42 6.80 -10.81
C THR A 176 -3.89 7.17 -10.65
N PRO A 177 -4.63 7.49 -11.74
CA PRO A 177 -6.06 7.75 -11.67
C PRO A 177 -6.81 6.62 -10.95
N GLY A 178 -7.61 6.96 -9.94
CA GLY A 178 -8.37 5.99 -9.14
C GLY A 178 -7.63 5.37 -7.95
N GLN A 179 -6.37 5.76 -7.67
CA GLN A 179 -5.66 5.37 -6.44
C GLN A 179 -5.68 6.51 -5.42
N ARG A 180 -5.89 6.16 -4.14
CA ARG A 180 -5.84 7.11 -3.02
C ARG A 180 -4.49 7.06 -2.31
N LEU A 181 -4.00 8.20 -1.84
CA LEU A 181 -2.83 8.22 -0.96
C LEU A 181 -3.19 7.57 0.38
N HIS A 182 -2.39 6.60 0.80
CA HIS A 182 -2.70 5.76 1.96
C HIS A 182 -2.26 6.34 3.30
N MET A 183 -1.32 7.28 3.32
CA MET A 183 -0.84 7.94 4.54
C MET A 183 -1.35 9.38 4.58
N GLY A 184 -1.89 9.78 5.72
CA GLY A 184 -2.27 11.17 5.98
C GLY A 184 -1.08 12.03 6.43
N ASN A 185 -1.40 13.20 6.96
CA ASN A 185 -0.43 14.18 7.45
C ASN A 185 -0.24 14.05 8.96
N TYR A 186 1.01 13.99 9.43
CA TYR A 186 1.31 13.96 10.86
C TYR A 186 1.42 15.37 11.46
N ASP A 187 1.05 15.50 12.74
CA ASP A 187 1.13 16.76 13.47
C ASP A 187 2.53 16.94 14.09
N PRO A 188 3.25 18.04 13.80
CA PRO A 188 4.56 18.33 14.39
C PRO A 188 4.52 18.55 15.92
N LEU A 189 3.35 18.79 16.51
CA LEU A 189 3.17 18.84 17.97
C LEU A 189 3.10 17.43 18.59
N ARG A 190 2.93 16.38 17.78
CA ARG A 190 2.79 14.98 18.21
C ARG A 190 4.02 14.16 17.88
N ILE A 191 4.72 14.51 16.81
CA ILE A 191 5.98 13.90 16.42
C ILE A 191 6.99 15.03 16.26
N SER A 192 8.06 15.00 17.05
CA SER A 192 9.10 16.03 17.00
C SER A 192 10.06 15.83 15.83
N GLU A 193 10.69 16.92 15.39
CA GLU A 193 11.75 16.84 14.37
C GLU A 193 12.94 15.99 14.83
N GLN A 194 13.22 15.91 16.14
CA GLN A 194 14.28 15.07 16.68
C GLN A 194 13.96 13.59 16.45
N GLN A 195 12.72 13.16 16.72
CA GLN A 195 12.28 11.79 16.46
C GLN A 195 12.36 11.45 14.96
N LEU A 196 11.95 12.39 14.09
CA LEU A 196 12.12 12.21 12.64
C LEU A 196 13.59 12.09 12.26
N ARG A 197 14.46 12.92 12.84
CA ARG A 197 15.90 12.86 12.56
C ARG A 197 16.49 11.51 12.95
N GLU A 198 16.08 10.98 14.10
CA GLU A 198 16.51 9.67 14.57
C GLU A 198 16.09 8.54 13.62
N ILE A 199 14.85 8.58 13.10
CA ILE A 199 14.39 7.65 12.06
C ILE A 199 15.23 7.80 10.79
N TYR A 200 15.40 9.04 10.30
CA TYR A 200 16.14 9.30 9.07
C TYR A 200 17.59 8.82 9.16
N ASP A 201 18.29 9.17 10.23
CA ASP A 201 19.67 8.78 10.45
C ASP A 201 19.82 7.28 10.60
N TRP A 202 18.88 6.60 11.27
CA TRP A 202 18.85 5.13 11.30
C TRP A 202 18.68 4.52 9.90
N THR A 203 17.71 5.01 9.11
CA THR A 203 17.49 4.47 7.74
C THR A 203 18.71 4.67 6.84
N LYS A 204 19.40 5.81 6.94
CA LYS A 204 20.56 6.15 6.12
C LYS A 204 21.85 5.47 6.60
N ASN A 205 22.13 5.56 7.90
CA ASN A 205 23.43 5.20 8.45
C ASN A 205 23.49 3.73 8.86
N ASP A 206 22.40 3.20 9.45
CA ASP A 206 22.39 1.86 10.04
C ASP A 206 21.78 0.79 9.14
N LEU A 207 20.75 1.14 8.36
CA LEU A 207 20.19 0.24 7.35
C LEU A 207 20.83 0.45 5.97
N GLY A 208 21.03 1.71 5.59
CA GLY A 208 21.47 2.07 4.24
C GLY A 208 20.31 2.14 3.25
N PHE A 209 20.37 3.07 2.31
CA PHE A 209 19.34 3.18 1.28
C PHE A 209 19.40 2.03 0.27
N ARG A 210 18.26 1.73 -0.35
CA ARG A 210 18.11 0.66 -1.35
C ARG A 210 17.56 1.21 -2.66
N PRO A 211 17.69 0.50 -3.79
CA PRO A 211 17.04 0.84 -5.05
C PRO A 211 15.53 0.88 -4.89
N PHE A 212 14.87 1.80 -5.60
CA PHE A 212 13.41 1.86 -5.62
C PHE A 212 12.88 0.90 -6.68
N MET A 213 12.72 -0.36 -6.29
CA MET A 213 12.24 -1.40 -7.18
C MET A 213 10.71 -1.50 -7.13
N GLU A 214 10.10 -1.63 -8.30
CA GLU A 214 8.68 -1.93 -8.47
C GLU A 214 8.52 -3.25 -9.23
N ALA A 215 7.50 -4.03 -8.86
CA ALA A 215 7.19 -5.28 -9.52
C ALA A 215 5.66 -5.40 -9.71
N ARG A 216 5.24 -5.59 -10.96
CA ARG A 216 3.83 -5.72 -11.33
C ARG A 216 3.62 -7.02 -12.11
N LEU A 217 2.86 -7.92 -11.50
CA LEU A 217 2.48 -9.21 -12.08
C LEU A 217 1.05 -9.13 -12.59
N THR A 218 0.84 -9.38 -13.88
CA THR A 218 -0.45 -9.29 -14.56
C THR A 218 -0.76 -10.58 -15.32
N SER A 219 -2.05 -10.90 -15.44
CA SER A 219 -2.54 -11.99 -16.28
C SER A 219 -2.61 -11.56 -17.75
N GLY A 220 -2.17 -12.44 -18.64
CA GLY A 220 -2.39 -12.39 -20.09
C GLY A 220 -3.31 -13.52 -20.56
N SER A 221 -3.24 -13.87 -21.83
CA SER A 221 -4.03 -14.95 -22.42
C SER A 221 -3.46 -16.34 -22.07
N ALA A 222 -4.33 -17.36 -22.09
CA ALA A 222 -3.95 -18.77 -22.01
C ALA A 222 -3.02 -19.13 -20.82
N ALA A 223 -3.37 -18.70 -19.60
CA ALA A 223 -2.56 -18.92 -18.39
C ALA A 223 -1.12 -18.37 -18.48
N THR A 224 -0.91 -17.34 -19.30
CA THR A 224 0.34 -16.60 -19.37
C THR A 224 0.28 -15.42 -18.41
N TYR A 225 1.40 -15.16 -17.74
CA TYR A 225 1.55 -14.08 -16.78
C TYR A 225 2.80 -13.28 -17.14
N THR A 226 2.67 -11.96 -17.05
CA THR A 226 3.77 -11.03 -17.32
C THR A 226 4.15 -10.36 -16.01
N LEU A 227 5.42 -10.49 -15.64
CA LEU A 227 6.04 -9.75 -14.55
C LEU A 227 6.89 -8.63 -15.13
N LYS A 228 6.44 -7.39 -14.93
CA LYS A 228 7.25 -6.20 -15.18
C LYS A 228 7.97 -5.81 -13.89
N VAL A 229 9.29 -5.70 -13.95
CA VAL A 229 10.15 -5.20 -12.87
C VAL A 229 10.83 -3.93 -13.34
N GLU A 230 10.78 -2.88 -12.54
CA GLU A 230 11.37 -1.58 -12.84
C GLU A 230 12.21 -1.08 -11.66
N ASN A 231 13.33 -0.43 -11.95
CA ASN A 231 14.01 0.42 -10.98
C ASN A 231 13.58 1.86 -11.20
N SER A 232 12.56 2.28 -10.47
CA SER A 232 11.95 3.62 -10.55
C SER A 232 12.78 4.71 -9.85
N GLY A 233 14.04 4.41 -9.50
CA GLY A 233 14.99 5.41 -9.03
C GLY A 233 15.34 6.42 -10.13
N PHE A 234 15.60 7.67 -9.74
CA PHE A 234 15.98 8.72 -10.69
C PHE A 234 17.35 8.44 -11.30
N LYS A 235 17.46 8.67 -12.61
CA LYS A 235 18.71 8.59 -13.37
C LYS A 235 19.81 9.40 -12.67
N GLN A 236 20.97 8.79 -12.47
CA GLN A 236 22.16 9.35 -11.78
C GLN A 236 22.00 9.66 -10.27
N LYS A 237 20.85 9.39 -9.64
CA LYS A 237 20.65 9.59 -8.20
C LYS A 237 20.39 8.29 -7.44
N GLY A 238 19.61 7.38 -8.02
CA GLY A 238 19.28 6.09 -7.42
C GLY A 238 20.40 5.05 -7.55
N PRO A 239 20.55 4.13 -6.59
CA PRO A 239 21.43 2.98 -6.76
C PRO A 239 20.84 1.96 -7.75
N SER A 240 21.72 1.19 -8.39
CA SER A 240 21.31 -0.01 -9.12
C SER A 240 21.01 -1.15 -8.15
N ALA A 241 20.16 -2.08 -8.57
CA ALA A 241 20.04 -3.38 -7.90
C ALA A 241 20.97 -4.37 -8.60
N ASP A 242 21.99 -4.86 -7.89
CA ASP A 242 22.92 -5.86 -8.44
C ASP A 242 22.70 -7.24 -7.80
N ASP A 243 23.06 -8.29 -8.54
CA ASP A 243 22.87 -9.70 -8.19
C ASP A 243 21.38 -10.01 -7.91
N VAL A 244 20.53 -9.66 -8.89
CA VAL A 244 19.08 -9.72 -8.77
C VAL A 244 18.56 -11.14 -8.99
N THR A 245 17.69 -11.61 -8.11
CA THR A 245 16.96 -12.87 -8.25
C THR A 245 15.45 -12.63 -8.22
N VAL A 246 14.75 -13.13 -9.22
CA VAL A 246 13.29 -13.16 -9.31
C VAL A 246 12.83 -14.59 -9.12
N ASN A 247 11.90 -14.82 -8.20
CA ASN A 247 11.24 -16.11 -8.02
C ASN A 247 9.73 -15.94 -8.14
N ILE A 248 9.08 -16.78 -8.94
CA ILE A 248 7.62 -16.93 -8.95
C ILE A 248 7.29 -18.29 -8.34
N VAL A 249 6.51 -18.30 -7.27
CA VAL A 249 6.09 -19.51 -6.55
C VAL A 249 4.97 -20.18 -7.31
N LEU A 250 5.16 -21.45 -7.67
CA LEU A 250 4.19 -22.24 -8.41
C LEU A 250 3.14 -22.84 -7.45
N PRO A 251 1.83 -22.68 -7.72
CA PRO A 251 0.80 -23.37 -6.96
C PRO A 251 0.94 -24.89 -7.06
N ALA A 252 0.44 -25.61 -6.05
CA ALA A 252 0.50 -27.07 -6.04
C ALA A 252 -0.16 -27.67 -7.29
N GLY A 253 0.54 -28.59 -7.97
CA GLY A 253 0.08 -29.24 -9.20
C GLY A 253 0.17 -28.38 -10.47
N VAL A 254 0.58 -27.12 -10.37
CA VAL A 254 0.78 -26.23 -11.52
C VAL A 254 2.26 -26.24 -11.92
N ARG A 255 2.53 -26.45 -13.21
CA ARG A 255 3.90 -26.46 -13.77
C ARG A 255 4.10 -25.33 -14.77
N VAL A 256 5.35 -24.92 -14.96
CA VAL A 256 5.75 -24.02 -16.05
C VAL A 256 5.71 -24.79 -17.36
N VAL A 257 4.96 -24.27 -18.34
CA VAL A 257 4.92 -24.76 -19.73
C VAL A 257 5.96 -24.02 -20.57
N ARG A 258 6.05 -22.70 -20.38
CA ARG A 258 6.99 -21.82 -21.08
C ARG A 258 7.38 -20.68 -20.14
N ALA A 259 8.63 -20.24 -20.22
CA ALA A 259 9.08 -19.03 -19.55
C ALA A 259 10.05 -18.27 -20.45
N SER A 260 10.05 -16.94 -20.35
CA SER A 260 10.92 -16.04 -21.10
C SER A 260 11.43 -14.91 -20.20
N GLY A 261 12.32 -14.06 -20.74
CA GLY A 261 12.97 -12.98 -20.01
C GLY A 261 14.44 -13.30 -19.70
N GLU A 262 15.22 -12.23 -19.55
CA GLU A 262 16.66 -12.32 -19.29
C GLU A 262 16.96 -13.17 -18.05
N GLY A 263 17.90 -14.10 -18.17
CA GLY A 263 18.46 -14.79 -17.01
C GLY A 263 17.61 -15.92 -16.43
N TYR A 264 16.61 -16.44 -17.16
CA TYR A 264 15.82 -17.60 -16.70
C TYR A 264 16.72 -18.81 -16.37
N LYS A 265 16.50 -19.43 -15.22
CA LYS A 265 17.28 -20.57 -14.70
C LYS A 265 16.49 -21.87 -14.63
N GLY A 266 15.21 -21.85 -14.97
CA GLY A 266 14.34 -23.02 -14.86
C GLY A 266 13.52 -23.02 -13.58
N VAL A 267 12.92 -24.18 -13.31
CA VAL A 267 12.16 -24.44 -12.08
C VAL A 267 13.06 -25.18 -11.10
N ARG A 268 13.04 -24.77 -9.84
CA ARG A 268 13.71 -25.48 -8.74
C ARG A 268 12.79 -25.60 -7.54
N SER A 269 13.01 -26.63 -6.73
CA SER A 269 12.37 -26.72 -5.42
C SER A 269 12.92 -25.64 -4.48
N ASP A 270 12.04 -24.97 -3.75
CA ASP A 270 12.39 -23.97 -2.75
C ASP A 270 11.88 -24.39 -1.36
N PRO A 271 12.77 -24.82 -0.45
CA PRO A 271 12.38 -25.25 0.88
C PRO A 271 11.73 -24.14 1.72
N ALA A 272 12.09 -22.86 1.50
CA ALA A 272 11.53 -21.74 2.25
C ALA A 272 10.09 -21.45 1.80
N ALA A 273 9.82 -21.54 0.50
CA ALA A 273 8.48 -21.42 -0.05
C ALA A 273 7.63 -22.71 0.13
N LYS A 274 8.26 -23.85 0.45
CA LYS A 274 7.65 -25.19 0.45
C LYS A 274 6.93 -25.51 -0.87
N ALA A 275 7.51 -25.05 -1.96
CA ALA A 275 6.94 -25.13 -3.30
C ALA A 275 8.06 -25.04 -4.34
N ASP A 276 7.72 -25.39 -5.58
CA ASP A 276 8.60 -25.12 -6.71
C ASP A 276 8.53 -23.64 -7.11
N VAL A 277 9.66 -23.10 -7.55
CA VAL A 277 9.78 -21.71 -8.00
C VAL A 277 10.38 -21.66 -9.40
N ALA A 278 9.80 -20.82 -10.27
CA ALA A 278 10.44 -20.39 -11.50
C ALA A 278 11.44 -19.27 -11.16
N GLU A 279 12.71 -19.45 -11.51
CA GLU A 279 13.80 -18.53 -11.11
C GLU A 279 14.39 -17.79 -12.32
N TRP A 280 14.65 -16.49 -12.16
CA TRP A 280 15.51 -15.70 -13.03
C TRP A 280 16.62 -15.05 -12.20
N LYS A 281 17.81 -14.96 -12.79
CA LYS A 281 18.97 -14.27 -12.21
C LYS A 281 19.55 -13.26 -13.18
N LEU A 282 19.62 -12.01 -12.75
CA LEU A 282 20.17 -10.91 -13.52
C LEU A 282 21.37 -10.33 -12.77
N ALA A 283 22.38 -9.91 -13.53
CA ALA A 283 23.53 -9.25 -12.92
C ALA A 283 23.15 -7.90 -12.31
N LYS A 284 22.24 -7.16 -12.96
CA LYS A 284 21.94 -5.77 -12.61
C LYS A 284 20.61 -5.27 -13.19
N ILE A 285 19.95 -4.37 -12.47
CA ILE A 285 18.90 -3.47 -12.99
C ILE A 285 19.27 -2.04 -12.57
N ALA A 286 19.71 -1.23 -13.55
CA ALA A 286 20.12 0.15 -13.29
C ALA A 286 18.90 1.09 -13.13
N PRO A 287 19.05 2.30 -12.55
CA PRO A 287 17.96 3.27 -12.44
C PRO A 287 17.31 3.54 -13.80
N THR A 288 15.99 3.67 -13.83
CA THR A 288 15.13 3.83 -15.02
C THR A 288 15.09 2.62 -15.96
N GLU A 289 15.77 1.52 -15.64
CA GLU A 289 15.67 0.31 -16.42
C GLU A 289 14.46 -0.53 -16.04
N GLU A 290 13.90 -1.18 -17.05
CA GLU A 290 12.81 -2.13 -16.96
C GLU A 290 13.27 -3.52 -17.41
N ARG A 291 12.70 -4.55 -16.82
CA ARG A 291 12.82 -5.94 -17.24
C ARG A 291 11.43 -6.58 -17.26
N VAL A 292 11.18 -7.38 -18.29
CA VAL A 292 9.93 -8.11 -18.47
C VAL A 292 10.23 -9.59 -18.49
N PHE A 293 9.49 -10.33 -17.67
CA PHE A 293 9.53 -11.78 -17.59
C PHE A 293 8.14 -12.31 -17.90
N GLU A 294 8.07 -13.40 -18.66
CA GLU A 294 6.80 -14.08 -18.90
C GLU A 294 6.87 -15.52 -18.44
N VAL A 295 5.74 -16.01 -17.92
CA VAL A 295 5.56 -17.41 -17.55
C VAL A 295 4.19 -17.89 -17.98
N THR A 296 4.14 -18.95 -18.77
CA THR A 296 2.93 -19.69 -19.12
C THR A 296 2.86 -20.92 -18.24
N LEU A 297 1.74 -21.06 -17.52
CA LEU A 297 1.51 -22.16 -16.59
C LEU A 297 0.59 -23.21 -17.22
N SER A 298 0.61 -24.43 -16.67
CA SER A 298 -0.22 -25.54 -17.15
C SER A 298 -1.71 -25.37 -16.88
N ALA A 299 -2.07 -24.47 -15.97
CA ALA A 299 -3.44 -24.13 -15.62
C ALA A 299 -3.50 -22.64 -15.23
N PRO A 300 -4.64 -21.97 -15.46
CA PRO A 300 -4.86 -20.62 -14.97
C PRO A 300 -4.87 -20.60 -13.44
N VAL A 301 -4.44 -19.47 -12.91
CA VAL A 301 -4.33 -19.12 -11.50
C VAL A 301 -5.08 -17.82 -11.28
N GLU A 302 -5.99 -17.83 -10.32
CA GLU A 302 -6.78 -16.68 -9.92
C GLU A 302 -5.91 -15.57 -9.31
N PRO A 303 -6.35 -14.30 -9.37
CA PRO A 303 -5.72 -13.21 -8.63
C PRO A 303 -5.47 -13.55 -7.16
N GLY A 304 -4.31 -13.17 -6.64
CA GLY A 304 -3.85 -13.57 -5.30
C GLY A 304 -3.23 -14.96 -5.21
N GLY A 305 -3.45 -15.83 -6.21
CA GLY A 305 -2.95 -17.20 -6.25
C GLY A 305 -1.49 -17.32 -6.70
N LEU A 306 -1.00 -16.38 -7.51
CA LEU A 306 0.38 -16.35 -7.98
C LEU A 306 1.18 -15.28 -7.23
N LYS A 307 2.27 -15.67 -6.57
CA LYS A 307 3.10 -14.82 -5.70
C LYS A 307 4.57 -14.99 -6.05
N GLY A 308 5.39 -14.03 -5.68
CA GLY A 308 6.81 -14.12 -5.90
C GLY A 308 7.62 -13.11 -5.11
N THR A 309 8.93 -13.23 -5.29
CA THR A 309 9.93 -12.41 -4.61
C THR A 309 10.90 -11.84 -5.64
N LEU A 310 11.21 -10.55 -5.50
CA LEU A 310 12.38 -9.91 -6.10
C LEU A 310 13.40 -9.68 -4.99
N SER A 311 14.64 -10.10 -5.18
CA SER A 311 15.72 -9.88 -4.21
C SER A 311 16.99 -9.43 -4.91
N TRP A 312 17.88 -8.73 -4.20
CA TRP A 312 19.17 -8.29 -4.71
C TRP A 312 20.21 -8.25 -3.60
N ALA A 313 21.48 -8.44 -3.96
CA ALA A 313 22.56 -8.45 -2.99
C ALA A 313 23.20 -7.08 -2.78
N LYS A 314 23.14 -6.16 -3.77
CA LYS A 314 23.74 -4.83 -3.63
C LYS A 314 22.83 -3.71 -4.12
N PRO A 315 22.82 -2.55 -3.42
CA PRO A 315 23.41 -2.35 -2.09
C PRO A 315 22.73 -3.24 -1.03
N ALA A 316 23.52 -3.87 -0.16
CA ALA A 316 23.02 -4.71 0.91
C ALA A 316 22.56 -3.85 2.10
N PRO A 317 21.59 -4.32 2.90
CA PRO A 317 21.36 -3.79 4.22
C PRO A 317 22.66 -3.81 5.03
N LYS A 318 23.02 -2.70 5.68
CA LYS A 318 24.22 -2.61 6.53
C LYS A 318 24.09 -3.43 7.81
N THR A 319 22.86 -3.75 8.22
CA THR A 319 22.55 -4.56 9.39
C THR A 319 21.43 -5.55 9.08
N GLY A 320 21.45 -6.71 9.74
CA GLY A 320 20.42 -7.74 9.58
C GLY A 320 20.62 -8.62 8.36
N ALA A 321 19.64 -8.63 7.45
CA ALA A 321 19.60 -9.54 6.30
C ALA A 321 20.71 -9.25 5.28
N LYS A 322 21.19 -10.30 4.61
CA LYS A 322 22.22 -10.18 3.56
C LYS A 322 21.68 -9.68 2.22
N LEU A 323 20.37 -9.80 2.01
CA LEU A 323 19.68 -9.42 0.79
C LEU A 323 18.53 -8.48 1.15
N ASP A 324 18.28 -7.49 0.30
CA ASP A 324 17.01 -6.77 0.31
C ASP A 324 16.00 -7.57 -0.53
N VAL A 325 14.76 -7.65 -0.07
CA VAL A 325 13.69 -8.43 -0.69
C VAL A 325 12.44 -7.57 -0.87
N MET A 326 11.69 -7.80 -1.94
CA MET A 326 10.36 -7.28 -2.19
C MET A 326 9.45 -8.43 -2.61
N ASN A 327 8.24 -8.47 -2.07
CA ASN A 327 7.23 -9.44 -2.47
C ASN A 327 6.28 -8.83 -3.50
N PHE A 328 5.82 -9.63 -4.45
CA PHE A 328 4.77 -9.27 -5.38
C PHE A 328 3.72 -10.37 -5.48
N VAL A 329 2.54 -10.00 -5.93
CA VAL A 329 1.39 -10.89 -6.08
C VAL A 329 0.61 -10.50 -7.31
N LEU A 330 0.04 -11.48 -8.00
CA LEU A 330 -0.89 -11.28 -9.11
C LEU A 330 -2.11 -10.53 -8.59
N ARG A 331 -2.31 -9.33 -9.11
CA ARG A 331 -3.48 -8.51 -8.79
C ARG A 331 -4.60 -8.81 -9.77
N ALA A 332 -5.84 -8.56 -9.35
CA ALA A 332 -6.97 -8.57 -10.28
C ALA A 332 -6.74 -7.49 -11.35
N PRO A 333 -7.26 -7.68 -12.57
CA PRO A 333 -7.31 -6.60 -13.56
C PRO A 333 -7.99 -5.38 -12.90
N GLY A 334 -7.31 -4.25 -12.91
CA GLY A 334 -7.83 -2.98 -12.38
C GLY A 334 -8.84 -2.34 -13.33
#